data_AF-A0AA35TMI6-F1
#
_entry.id   AF-A0AA35TMI6-F1
#
_cell.length_a   1.000
_cell.length_b   1.000
_cell.length_c   1.000
_cell.angle_alpha   90.00
_cell.angle_beta   90.00
_cell.angle_gamma   90.00
#
_symmetry.space_group_name_H-M   'P 1'
#
loop_
_entity.id
_entity.type
_entity.pdbx_description
1 polymer ?
#
loop_
_entity_poly.entity_id
_entity_poly.type
_entity_poly.pdbx_seq_one_letter_code
_entity_poly.pdbx_strand_id
1 'polypeptide(L)'
;MEMVRQNSPEDVEKVTGSAIGALPDLERAVRLATQLRAVGPATASAILCAASHDVPFMADEAAASVVPSLGKLTYSLKQYLTYARLLQEKASRLNRGDGEMVWSAHDVELALWSNHLSTRLPQDIQSSLLGKRDTAPQPSTNSRKKAKQSADSSP
;
A
#
# COMPACT_ATOMS: atom_id res chain seq x y z
N MET A 1 -14.20 20.90 2.66
CA MET A 1 -12.87 21.48 3.00
C MET A 1 -12.90 22.48 4.17
N GLU A 2 -14.07 22.86 4.70
CA GLU A 2 -14.16 23.90 5.75
C GLU A 2 -13.54 23.50 7.10
N MET A 3 -13.63 22.23 7.49
CA MET A 3 -13.09 21.76 8.77
C MET A 3 -11.55 21.81 8.86
N VAL A 4 -10.85 21.67 7.72
CA VAL A 4 -9.38 21.72 7.68
C VAL A 4 -8.89 23.14 7.98
N ARG A 5 -9.61 24.15 7.47
CA ARG A 5 -9.28 25.59 7.64
C ARG A 5 -9.39 26.08 9.07
N GLN A 6 -10.06 25.31 9.92
CA GLN A 6 -10.19 25.66 11.33
C GLN A 6 -8.89 25.39 12.10
N ASN A 7 -8.00 24.50 11.64
CA ASN A 7 -6.70 24.29 12.31
C ASN A 7 -5.84 25.55 12.17
N SER A 8 -5.35 26.12 13.27
CA SER A 8 -4.45 27.27 13.20
C SER A 8 -3.04 26.83 12.77
N PRO A 9 -2.23 27.73 12.18
CA PRO A 9 -0.84 27.40 11.83
C PRO A 9 -0.03 26.88 13.02
N GLU A 10 -0.22 27.45 14.20
CA GLU A 10 0.48 27.07 15.43
C GLU A 10 0.09 25.67 15.90
N ASP A 11 -1.21 25.33 15.83
CA ASP A 11 -1.70 23.99 16.15
C ASP A 11 -1.17 22.96 15.15
N VAL A 12 -1.13 23.29 13.86
CA VAL A 12 -0.58 22.41 12.83
C VAL A 12 0.90 22.13 13.11
N GLU A 13 1.70 23.17 13.33
CA GLU A 13 3.14 23.02 13.60
C GLU A 13 3.37 22.20 14.87
N LYS A 14 2.67 22.52 15.97
CA LYS A 14 2.80 21.82 17.24
C LYS A 14 2.41 20.34 17.14
N VAL A 15 1.26 20.05 16.54
CA VAL A 15 0.74 18.68 16.44
C VAL A 15 1.60 17.85 15.49
N THR A 16 1.94 18.39 14.32
CA THR A 16 2.78 17.65 13.35
C THR A 16 4.20 17.45 13.87
N GLY A 17 4.81 18.46 14.50
CA GLY A 17 6.12 18.32 15.17
C GLY A 17 6.11 17.25 16.27
N SER A 18 5.06 17.23 17.09
CA SER A 18 4.89 16.19 18.12
C SER A 18 4.68 14.79 17.52
N ALA A 19 3.91 14.69 16.44
CA ALA A 19 3.64 13.43 15.75
C ALA A 19 4.90 12.87 15.09
N ILE A 20 5.67 13.71 14.39
CA ILE A 20 6.95 13.35 13.78
C ILE A 20 7.95 12.93 14.86
N GLY A 21 8.04 13.69 15.96
CA GLY A 21 8.92 13.37 17.09
C GLY A 21 8.54 12.09 17.85
N ALA A 22 7.36 11.51 17.61
CA ALA A 22 6.97 10.22 18.17
C ALA A 22 7.48 9.03 17.36
N LEU A 23 7.97 9.23 16.14
CA LEU A 23 8.56 8.14 15.35
C LEU A 23 9.81 7.56 16.06
N PRO A 24 10.04 6.24 16.00
CA PRO A 24 9.39 5.24 15.15
C PRO A 24 8.09 4.63 15.73
N ASP A 25 7.54 5.14 16.85
CA ASP A 25 6.24 4.69 17.38
C ASP A 25 5.10 5.20 16.49
N LEU A 26 4.79 4.40 15.46
CA LEU A 26 3.83 4.76 14.42
C LEU A 26 2.39 4.87 14.94
N GLU A 27 2.01 4.04 15.91
CA GLU A 27 0.68 4.13 16.50
C GLU A 27 0.50 5.48 17.22
N ARG A 28 1.48 5.87 18.04
CA ARG A 28 1.47 7.16 18.73
C ARG A 28 1.53 8.33 17.75
N ALA A 29 2.40 8.25 16.75
CA ALA A 29 2.55 9.30 15.74
C ALA A 29 1.23 9.58 15.01
N VAL A 30 0.53 8.54 14.55
CA VAL A 30 -0.77 8.71 13.87
C VAL A 30 -1.82 9.25 14.83
N ARG A 31 -1.90 8.75 16.06
CA ARG A 31 -2.86 9.26 17.06
C ARG A 31 -2.68 10.75 17.31
N LEU A 32 -1.43 11.22 17.41
CA LEU A 32 -1.12 12.65 17.54
C LEU A 32 -1.57 13.42 16.29
N ALA A 33 -1.18 12.98 15.09
CA ALA A 33 -1.55 13.65 13.85
C ALA A 33 -3.07 13.73 13.63
N THR A 34 -3.83 12.71 14.04
CA THR A 34 -5.31 12.69 13.94
C THR A 34 -6.02 13.63 14.93
N GLN A 35 -5.29 14.35 15.79
CA GLN A 35 -5.86 15.43 16.60
C GLN A 35 -6.23 16.65 15.76
N LEU A 36 -5.62 16.81 14.58
CA LEU A 36 -5.98 17.85 13.62
C LEU A 36 -7.36 17.55 13.01
N ARG A 37 -8.17 18.60 12.83
CA ARG A 37 -9.51 18.46 12.24
C ARG A 37 -9.42 17.96 10.81
N ALA A 38 -10.28 17.00 10.50
CA ALA A 38 -10.37 16.32 9.20
C ALA A 38 -9.09 15.58 8.78
N VAL A 39 -8.21 15.27 9.73
CA VAL A 39 -7.05 14.38 9.51
C VAL A 39 -7.38 13.00 10.06
N GLY A 40 -7.70 12.06 9.16
CA GLY A 40 -7.84 10.64 9.50
C GLY A 40 -6.51 9.88 9.36
N PRO A 41 -6.47 8.57 9.67
CA PRO A 41 -5.25 7.76 9.58
C PRO A 41 -4.56 7.80 8.21
N ALA A 42 -5.33 7.82 7.11
CA ALA A 42 -4.76 7.95 5.77
C ALA A 42 -4.05 9.30 5.58
N THR A 43 -4.71 10.43 5.89
CA THR A 43 -4.10 11.77 5.80
C THR A 43 -2.93 11.94 6.77
N ALA A 44 -3.05 11.41 7.99
CA ALA A 44 -1.96 11.39 8.97
C ALA A 44 -0.74 10.63 8.43
N SER A 45 -0.94 9.49 7.76
CA SER A 45 0.15 8.74 7.14
C SER A 45 0.84 9.53 6.03
N ALA A 46 0.12 10.36 5.27
CA ALA A 46 0.74 11.24 4.26
C ALA A 46 1.65 12.30 4.92
N ILE A 47 1.17 12.92 6.00
CA ILE A 47 1.94 13.91 6.77
C ILE A 47 3.23 13.29 7.33
N LEU A 48 3.12 12.10 7.93
CA LEU A 48 4.26 11.41 8.54
C LEU A 48 5.24 10.88 7.48
N CYS A 49 4.73 10.37 6.35
CA CYS A 49 5.53 9.92 5.21
C CYS A 49 6.39 11.05 4.63
N ALA A 50 5.88 12.28 4.58
CA ALA A 50 6.66 13.44 4.15
C ALA A 50 7.85 13.75 5.06
N ALA A 51 7.83 13.29 6.32
CA ALA A 51 8.90 13.50 7.29
C ALA A 51 9.86 12.30 7.42
N SER A 52 9.45 11.09 7.02
CA SER A 52 10.26 9.88 7.15
C SER A 52 9.93 8.85 6.08
N HIS A 53 10.95 8.38 5.36
CA HIS A 53 10.82 7.36 4.32
C HIS A 53 10.49 5.96 4.88
N ASP A 54 10.68 5.73 6.18
CA ASP A 54 10.31 4.48 6.85
C ASP A 54 8.81 4.37 7.13
N VAL A 55 8.07 5.46 6.93
CA VAL A 55 6.62 5.55 7.11
C VAL A 55 5.95 5.58 5.75
N PRO A 56 5.17 4.55 5.37
CA PRO A 56 4.47 4.56 4.09
C PRO A 56 3.16 5.37 4.17
N PHE A 57 2.82 6.01 3.05
CA PHE A 57 1.52 6.65 2.85
C PHE A 57 0.44 5.61 2.50
N MET A 58 -0.70 5.64 3.16
CA MET A 58 -1.83 4.75 2.85
C MET A 58 -2.65 5.26 1.66
N ALA A 59 -2.05 5.31 0.47
CA ALA A 59 -2.77 5.60 -0.78
C ALA A 59 -3.72 4.45 -1.14
N ASP A 60 -4.90 4.77 -1.70
CA ASP A 60 -5.91 3.78 -2.07
C ASP A 60 -5.38 2.77 -3.09
N GLU A 61 -4.62 3.24 -4.07
CA GLU A 61 -4.03 2.43 -5.14
C GLU A 61 -2.95 1.48 -4.61
N ALA A 62 -2.10 1.98 -3.70
CA ALA A 62 -1.10 1.17 -3.05
C ALA A 62 -1.77 0.14 -2.14
N ALA A 63 -2.73 0.57 -1.30
CA ALA A 63 -3.49 -0.30 -0.42
C ALA A 63 -4.23 -1.40 -1.21
N ALA A 64 -4.84 -1.06 -2.35
CA ALA A 64 -5.50 -2.01 -3.26
C ALA A 64 -4.58 -3.14 -3.71
N SER A 65 -3.28 -2.87 -3.90
CA SER A 65 -2.30 -3.89 -4.29
C SER A 65 -1.95 -4.87 -3.15
N VAL A 66 -2.29 -4.50 -1.91
CA VAL A 66 -2.07 -5.33 -0.70
C VAL A 66 -3.40 -5.85 -0.12
N VAL A 67 -4.54 -5.50 -0.75
CA VAL A 67 -5.92 -5.86 -0.33
C VAL A 67 -6.17 -7.35 -0.10
N PRO A 68 -5.57 -8.32 -0.82
CA PRO A 68 -5.78 -9.73 -0.49
C PRO A 68 -5.46 -10.07 0.98
N SER A 69 -4.61 -9.27 1.64
CA SER A 69 -4.26 -9.40 3.06
C SER A 69 -5.02 -8.44 3.99
N LEU A 70 -5.66 -7.38 3.48
CA LEU A 70 -6.28 -6.30 4.27
C LEU A 70 -7.82 -6.33 4.31
N GLY A 71 -8.48 -7.05 3.39
CA GLY A 71 -9.95 -7.05 3.27
C GLY A 71 -10.50 -5.70 2.79
N LYS A 72 -11.73 -5.35 3.18
CA LYS A 72 -12.36 -4.07 2.81
C LYS A 72 -11.58 -2.90 3.42
N LEU A 73 -11.30 -1.88 2.61
CA LEU A 73 -10.63 -0.65 3.08
C LEU A 73 -11.58 0.16 3.98
N THR A 74 -11.12 0.44 5.20
CA THR A 74 -11.87 1.13 6.27
C THR A 74 -11.13 2.35 6.81
N TYR A 75 -9.86 2.53 6.42
CA TYR A 75 -9.00 3.65 6.87
C TYR A 75 -8.89 3.78 8.39
N SER A 76 -9.11 2.68 9.11
CA SER A 76 -8.92 2.64 10.55
C SER A 76 -7.43 2.61 10.89
N LEU A 77 -7.08 3.09 12.08
CA LEU A 77 -5.70 3.04 12.59
C LEU A 77 -5.15 1.61 12.58
N LYS A 78 -5.96 0.62 13.00
CA LYS A 78 -5.56 -0.80 12.99
C LYS A 78 -5.19 -1.28 11.58
N GLN A 79 -5.98 -0.90 10.59
CA GLN A 79 -5.71 -1.27 9.21
C GLN A 79 -4.46 -0.57 8.68
N TYR A 80 -4.25 0.71 9.03
CA TYR A 80 -3.03 1.42 8.69
C TYR A 80 -1.78 0.76 9.28
N LEU A 81 -1.79 0.41 10.58
CA LEU A 81 -0.65 -0.25 11.22
C LEU A 81 -0.33 -1.61 10.59
N THR A 82 -1.36 -2.35 10.19
CA THR A 82 -1.19 -3.61 9.45
C THR A 82 -0.58 -3.37 8.08
N TYR A 83 -1.08 -2.37 7.34
CA TYR A 83 -0.55 -1.96 6.05
C TYR A 83 0.93 -1.56 6.13
N ALA A 84 1.28 -0.65 7.05
CA ALA A 84 2.64 -0.17 7.22
C ALA A 84 3.62 -1.30 7.56
N ARG A 85 3.21 -2.21 8.44
CA ARG A 85 4.00 -3.40 8.78
C ARG A 85 4.28 -4.28 7.56
N LEU A 86 3.27 -4.57 6.74
CA LEU A 86 3.44 -5.41 5.54
C LEU A 86 4.45 -4.80 4.56
N LEU A 87 4.45 -3.47 4.42
CA LEU A 87 5.39 -2.76 3.57
C LEU A 87 6.81 -2.75 4.14
N GLN A 88 6.96 -2.57 5.45
CA GLN A 88 8.25 -2.69 6.14
C GLN A 88 8.84 -4.10 6.01
N GLU A 89 8.01 -5.14 6.16
CA GLU A 89 8.42 -6.53 5.95
C GLU A 89 8.84 -6.79 4.49
N LYS A 90 8.12 -6.18 3.53
CA LYS A 90 8.44 -6.27 2.10
C LYS A 90 9.76 -5.55 1.77
N ALA A 91 9.97 -4.34 2.28
CA ALA A 91 11.21 -3.58 2.14
C ALA A 91 12.40 -4.39 2.71
N SER A 92 12.23 -4.90 3.94
CA SER A 92 13.23 -5.77 4.59
C SER A 92 13.56 -7.01 3.76
N ARG A 93 12.59 -7.59 3.04
CA ARG A 93 12.83 -8.73 2.15
C ARG A 93 13.57 -8.33 0.88
N LEU A 94 13.23 -7.19 0.27
CA LEU A 94 13.91 -6.69 -0.92
C LEU A 94 15.38 -6.37 -0.62
N ASN A 95 15.65 -5.79 0.54
CA ASN A 95 17.00 -5.46 1.00
C ASN A 95 17.87 -6.68 1.34
N ARG A 96 17.30 -7.89 1.39
CA ARG A 96 18.09 -9.14 1.52
C ARG A 96 18.55 -9.70 0.17
N GLY A 97 18.04 -9.16 -0.95
CA GLY A 97 18.51 -9.54 -2.29
C GLY A 97 19.77 -8.78 -2.69
N ASP A 98 20.33 -9.14 -3.83
CA ASP A 98 21.58 -8.55 -4.37
C ASP A 98 21.36 -7.20 -5.07
N GLY A 99 20.30 -6.48 -4.70
CA GLY A 99 19.97 -5.18 -5.28
C GLY A 99 20.86 -4.07 -4.73
N GLU A 100 21.26 -3.13 -5.58
CA GLU A 100 22.04 -1.94 -5.17
C GLU A 100 21.19 -0.91 -4.39
N MET A 101 19.86 -0.97 -4.53
CA MET A 101 18.92 -0.06 -3.89
C MET A 101 18.56 -0.54 -2.48
N VAL A 102 18.64 0.38 -1.50
CA VAL A 102 18.05 0.19 -0.17
C VAL A 102 16.60 0.65 -0.21
N TRP A 103 15.68 -0.28 -0.07
CA TRP A 103 14.24 -0.07 -0.04
C TRP A 103 13.78 0.40 1.34
N SER A 104 13.08 1.53 1.38
CA SER A 104 12.26 1.94 2.51
C SER A 104 10.82 1.43 2.37
N ALA A 105 10.01 1.58 3.41
CA ALA A 105 8.59 1.26 3.33
C ALA A 105 7.87 2.19 2.34
N HIS A 106 8.27 3.46 2.26
CA HIS A 106 7.74 4.42 1.29
C HIS A 106 8.11 4.05 -0.15
N ASP A 107 9.32 3.56 -0.43
CA ASP A 107 9.70 3.13 -1.78
C ASP A 107 8.83 1.96 -2.27
N VAL A 108 8.55 1.02 -1.37
CA VAL A 108 7.64 -0.10 -1.67
C VAL A 108 6.22 0.41 -1.95
N GLU A 109 5.74 1.37 -1.17
CA GLU A 109 4.46 2.01 -1.38
C GLU A 109 4.37 2.68 -2.76
N LEU A 110 5.32 3.54 -3.10
CA LEU A 110 5.40 4.21 -4.39
C LEU A 110 5.49 3.23 -5.56
N ALA A 111 6.23 2.13 -5.40
CA ALA A 111 6.31 1.09 -6.42
C ALA A 111 4.94 0.42 -6.66
N LEU A 112 4.19 0.12 -5.60
CA LEU A 112 2.84 -0.44 -5.70
C LEU A 112 1.87 0.55 -6.34
N TRP A 113 1.89 1.82 -5.90
CA TRP A 113 1.09 2.89 -6.46
C TRP A 113 1.38 3.09 -7.96
N SER A 114 2.66 3.19 -8.33
CA SER A 114 3.10 3.39 -9.71
C SER A 114 2.71 2.20 -10.60
N ASN A 115 2.85 0.98 -10.08
CA ASN A 115 2.40 -0.22 -10.78
C ASN A 115 0.89 -0.18 -11.03
N HIS A 116 0.10 0.15 -10.02
CA HIS A 116 -1.36 0.27 -10.17
C HIS A 116 -1.74 1.33 -11.20
N LEU A 117 -1.12 2.51 -11.16
CA LEU A 117 -1.34 3.54 -12.17
C LEU A 117 -0.93 3.10 -13.57
N SER A 118 0.16 2.35 -13.69
CA SER A 118 0.62 1.87 -15.00
C SER A 118 -0.43 1.02 -15.70
N THR A 119 -1.27 0.28 -14.95
CA THR A 119 -2.37 -0.53 -15.53
C THR A 119 -3.47 0.31 -16.16
N ARG A 120 -3.55 1.61 -15.82
CA ARG A 120 -4.56 2.56 -16.32
C ARG A 120 -4.07 3.41 -17.49
N LEU A 121 -2.78 3.33 -17.83
CA LEU A 121 -2.21 4.08 -18.94
C LEU A 121 -2.60 3.46 -20.29
N PRO A 122 -2.64 4.24 -21.38
CA PRO A 122 -2.69 3.71 -22.74
C PRO A 122 -1.58 2.68 -23.02
N GLN A 123 -1.87 1.67 -23.85
CA GLN A 123 -0.98 0.53 -24.06
C GLN A 123 0.36 0.92 -24.72
N ASP A 124 0.35 1.92 -25.59
CA ASP A 124 1.52 2.54 -26.21
C ASP A 124 2.45 3.14 -25.15
N ILE A 125 1.89 3.93 -24.21
CA ILE A 125 2.65 4.52 -23.10
C ILE A 125 3.19 3.43 -22.16
N GLN A 126 2.36 2.44 -21.82
CA GLN A 126 2.80 1.31 -20.99
C GLN A 126 4.00 0.58 -21.62
N SER A 127 3.94 0.31 -22.92
CA SER A 127 5.00 -0.40 -23.66
C SER A 127 6.29 0.41 -23.77
N SER A 128 6.18 1.74 -23.85
CA SER A 128 7.33 2.64 -23.89
C SER A 128 8.01 2.78 -22.53
N LEU A 129 7.25 2.82 -21.43
CA LEU A 129 7.78 3.04 -20.08
C LEU A 129 8.35 1.76 -19.44
N LEU A 130 7.69 0.62 -19.65
CA LEU A 130 7.99 -0.64 -18.97
C LEU A 130 8.71 -1.65 -19.88
N GLY A 131 8.94 -1.30 -21.15
CA GLY A 131 9.37 -2.23 -22.17
C GLY A 131 8.32 -3.29 -22.50
N LYS A 132 8.70 -4.31 -23.28
CA LYS A 132 7.85 -5.49 -23.47
C LYS A 132 7.82 -6.25 -22.14
N ARG A 133 6.70 -6.22 -21.43
CA ARG A 133 6.50 -7.11 -20.26
C ARG A 133 6.53 -8.55 -20.77
N ASP A 134 7.51 -9.33 -20.33
CA ASP A 134 7.38 -10.79 -20.36
C ASP A 134 6.19 -11.12 -19.46
N THR A 135 5.09 -11.54 -20.06
CA THR A 135 3.92 -11.99 -19.30
C THR A 135 4.36 -13.16 -18.42
N ALA A 136 4.44 -12.96 -17.11
CA ALA A 136 4.60 -14.06 -16.18
C ALA A 136 3.52 -15.12 -16.47
N PRO A 137 3.84 -16.43 -16.37
CA PRO A 137 2.90 -17.48 -16.75
C PRO A 137 1.63 -17.36 -15.92
N GLN A 138 0.49 -17.19 -16.58
CA GLN A 138 -0.82 -17.37 -15.95
C GLN A 138 -0.88 -18.79 -15.37
N PRO A 139 -1.35 -18.99 -14.13
CA PRO A 139 -1.61 -20.33 -13.62
C PRO A 139 -2.64 -20.99 -14.55
N SER A 140 -2.21 -22.07 -15.21
CA SER A 140 -3.01 -22.81 -16.17
C SER A 140 -4.24 -23.42 -15.48
N THR A 141 -5.40 -22.83 -15.67
CA THR A 141 -6.68 -23.46 -15.31
C THR A 141 -7.02 -24.50 -16.37
N ASN A 142 -6.34 -25.65 -16.34
CA ASN A 142 -6.73 -26.80 -17.16
C ASN A 142 -6.72 -28.07 -16.31
N SER A 143 -7.79 -28.28 -15.55
CA SER A 143 -8.13 -29.56 -14.93
C SER A 143 -9.61 -29.60 -14.54
N ARG A 144 -10.50 -29.78 -15.53
CA ARG A 144 -11.83 -30.41 -15.33
C ARG A 144 -12.57 -30.64 -16.66
N LYS A 145 -12.05 -31.55 -17.49
CA LYS A 145 -12.88 -32.30 -18.46
C LYS A 145 -12.27 -33.69 -18.67
N LYS A 146 -12.61 -34.64 -17.78
CA LYS A 146 -12.80 -36.07 -18.08
C LYS A 146 -13.18 -36.81 -16.81
N ALA A 147 -14.47 -37.07 -16.63
CA ALA A 147 -15.01 -38.21 -15.88
C ALA A 147 -16.55 -38.22 -15.99
N LYS A 148 -17.06 -38.59 -17.17
CA LYS A 148 -18.38 -39.26 -17.27
C LYS A 148 -18.54 -39.91 -18.64
N GLN A 149 -17.91 -41.08 -18.80
CA GLN A 149 -18.27 -42.08 -19.80
C GLN A 149 -17.50 -43.36 -19.49
N SER A 150 -18.10 -44.25 -18.70
CA SER A 150 -17.95 -45.72 -18.73
C SER A 150 -18.46 -46.34 -17.42
N ALA A 151 -19.11 -47.50 -17.54
CA ALA A 151 -19.78 -48.33 -16.53
C ALA A 151 -21.27 -47.95 -16.33
N ASP A 152 -22.25 -48.83 -16.51
CA ASP A 152 -22.20 -50.30 -16.45
C ASP A 152 -23.39 -50.93 -17.19
N SER A 153 -23.14 -52.05 -17.85
CA SER A 153 -24.12 -52.90 -18.51
C SER A 153 -24.25 -54.20 -17.70
N SER A 154 -25.48 -54.49 -17.28
CA SER A 154 -26.01 -55.82 -16.91
C SER A 154 -25.46 -56.49 -15.65
N PRO A 155 -26.30 -57.29 -14.97
CA PRO A 155 -26.61 -58.65 -15.43
C PRO A 155 -27.96 -58.80 -16.13
#